data_AF-A0A0L8ME23-F1
#
_entry.id   AF-A0A0L8ME23-F1
#
_cell.length_a   1.000
_cell.length_b   1.000
_cell.length_c   1.000
_cell.angle_alpha   90.00
_cell.angle_beta   90.00
_cell.angle_gamma   90.00
#
_symmetry.space_group_name_H-M   'P 1'
#
loop_
_entity.id
_entity.type
_entity.pdbx_description
1 polymer ?
#
loop_
_entity_poly.entity_id
_entity_poly.type
_entity_poly.pdbx_seq_one_letter_code
_entity_poly.pdbx_strand_id
1 'polypeptide(L)'
;MEWRVRTDSKRRKRSLVAISAVLGGVLVLSACGGGDDDKPKGKGDSASAQADVDAAAAKDASKAKITITPKDGATNVGLNDAANVAVADGTLTLVELKNSEGTAVPGKIAADGKSWKPDGALKRSMKYALAATAKDADGKEAHENVSFTTVSPENSFVGSFVPEEGQTVGVGMPVS
;
A
#
# COMPACT_ATOMS: atom_id res chain seq x y z
N MET A 1 -39.13 14.97 -9.62
CA MET A 1 -37.98 14.25 -9.03
C MET A 1 -36.92 15.29 -8.69
N GLU A 2 -36.99 15.77 -7.46
CA GLU A 2 -36.24 16.90 -6.93
C GLU A 2 -34.88 16.46 -6.37
N TRP A 3 -33.86 17.22 -6.75
CA TRP A 3 -32.49 17.25 -6.26
C TRP A 3 -32.43 17.71 -4.80
N ARG A 4 -31.55 17.14 -3.95
CA ARG A 4 -30.55 17.90 -3.17
C ARG A 4 -29.71 17.07 -2.17
N VAL A 5 -28.42 17.43 -2.15
CA VAL A 5 -27.50 17.57 -0.98
C VAL A 5 -26.80 16.27 -0.52
N ARG A 6 -25.49 16.10 -0.77
CA ARG A 6 -24.29 16.75 -0.18
C ARG A 6 -24.06 16.47 1.31
N THR A 7 -23.01 15.68 1.53
CA THR A 7 -21.91 15.88 2.50
C THR A 7 -22.17 15.79 4.01
N ASP A 8 -21.16 15.20 4.66
CA ASP A 8 -20.63 15.57 5.99
C ASP A 8 -21.22 14.83 7.19
N SER A 9 -20.78 13.58 7.43
CA SER A 9 -20.87 12.96 8.76
C SER A 9 -19.75 13.50 9.66
N LYS A 10 -19.99 14.74 10.09
CA LYS A 10 -19.25 15.51 11.09
C LYS A 10 -19.11 14.73 12.40
N ARG A 11 -17.88 14.64 12.90
CA ARG A 11 -17.55 14.33 14.30
C ARG A 11 -18.41 15.17 15.25
N ARG A 12 -19.11 14.55 16.21
CA ARG A 12 -19.50 15.24 17.45
C ARG A 12 -19.37 14.29 18.66
N LYS A 13 -18.54 14.75 19.60
CA LYS A 13 -18.33 14.23 20.94
C LYS A 13 -19.50 14.62 21.86
N ARG A 14 -19.63 13.92 23.01
CA ARG A 14 -20.37 14.25 24.26
C ARG A 14 -21.88 13.89 24.19
N SER A 15 -22.54 13.23 25.15
CA SER A 15 -22.28 12.92 26.57
C SER A 15 -23.31 11.90 27.12
N LEU A 16 -22.83 11.02 28.02
CA LEU A 16 -23.38 10.59 29.33
C LEU A 16 -24.69 9.77 29.50
N VAL A 17 -24.65 9.02 30.63
CA VAL A 17 -25.70 8.31 31.42
C VAL A 17 -25.86 6.82 31.06
N ALA A 18 -25.20 5.86 31.72
CA ALA A 18 -25.27 5.35 33.11
C ALA A 18 -26.41 4.34 33.36
N ILE A 19 -26.06 3.05 33.51
CA ILE A 19 -26.83 2.04 34.27
C ILE A 19 -25.81 1.14 35.00
N SER A 20 -25.91 1.13 36.32
CA SER A 20 -25.19 0.27 37.25
C SER A 20 -25.93 -1.06 37.44
N ALA A 21 -25.22 -2.19 37.55
CA ALA A 21 -25.62 -3.32 38.39
C ALA A 21 -24.42 -4.22 38.68
N VAL A 22 -24.25 -4.49 39.97
CA VAL A 22 -23.16 -5.17 40.68
C VAL A 22 -23.34 -6.69 40.63
N LEU A 23 -22.24 -7.46 40.55
CA LEU A 23 -21.96 -8.80 41.13
C LEU A 23 -20.55 -9.17 40.62
N GLY A 24 -19.46 -9.04 41.39
CA GLY A 24 -19.09 -9.94 42.48
C GLY A 24 -17.95 -10.85 42.00
N GLY A 25 -16.70 -10.57 42.39
CA GLY A 25 -15.54 -11.35 41.97
C GLY A 25 -14.22 -10.75 42.44
N VAL A 26 -13.95 -10.87 43.74
CA VAL A 26 -12.73 -10.47 44.43
C VAL A 26 -11.57 -11.39 44.05
N LEU A 27 -10.48 -10.85 43.53
CA LEU A 27 -9.14 -11.43 43.65
C LEU A 27 -8.20 -10.37 44.22
N VAL A 28 -7.95 -10.51 45.53
CA VAL A 28 -6.97 -9.77 46.30
C VAL A 28 -5.57 -10.27 45.93
N LEU A 29 -4.67 -9.35 45.58
CA LEU A 29 -3.26 -9.47 45.92
C LEU A 29 -2.78 -8.13 46.52
N SER A 30 -2.90 -8.04 47.84
CA SER A 30 -2.09 -7.16 48.69
C SER A 30 -0.86 -7.92 49.16
N ALA A 31 0.32 -7.32 48.96
CA ALA A 31 1.50 -7.34 49.85
C ALA A 31 2.70 -6.83 49.03
N CYS A 32 3.53 -5.85 49.43
CA CYS A 32 3.74 -5.10 50.67
C CYS A 32 4.51 -3.82 50.26
N GLY A 33 4.04 -2.60 50.53
CA GLY A 33 4.44 -1.77 51.68
C GLY A 33 5.50 -0.72 51.26
N GLY A 34 5.46 0.58 51.55
CA GLY A 34 4.58 1.48 52.30
C GLY A 34 5.29 2.85 52.38
N GLY A 35 4.53 3.94 52.55
CA GLY A 35 5.05 5.20 53.09
C GLY A 35 5.21 6.39 52.13
N ASP A 36 4.34 7.37 52.35
CA ASP A 36 4.53 8.83 52.29
C ASP A 36 4.77 9.59 50.98
N ASP A 37 4.17 10.79 51.00
CA ASP A 37 4.15 11.86 50.02
C ASP A 37 5.40 12.01 49.16
N ASP A 38 5.26 11.80 47.85
CA ASP A 38 6.08 12.54 46.89
C ASP A 38 5.39 12.70 45.53
N LYS A 39 5.55 13.89 44.96
CA LYS A 39 5.01 14.27 43.65
C LYS A 39 5.41 13.22 42.60
N PRO A 40 4.58 12.94 41.58
CA PRO A 40 5.10 12.29 40.38
C PRO A 40 5.94 13.33 39.61
N LYS A 41 7.18 13.55 40.05
CA LYS A 41 8.26 14.08 39.22
C LYS A 41 8.97 12.87 38.61
N GLY A 42 8.48 12.44 37.46
CA GLY A 42 9.07 11.34 36.70
C GLY A 42 8.74 11.46 35.22
N LYS A 43 9.09 12.59 34.61
CA LYS A 43 8.91 12.85 33.17
C LYS A 43 10.20 12.64 32.37
N GLY A 44 11.18 11.90 32.94
CA GLY A 44 12.54 11.77 32.42
C GLY A 44 12.94 10.40 31.89
N ASP A 45 12.47 9.29 32.49
CA ASP A 45 12.97 7.94 32.16
C ASP A 45 12.21 7.23 31.03
N SER A 46 10.97 7.63 30.74
CA SER A 46 10.18 6.96 29.68
C SER A 46 10.60 7.38 28.26
N ALA A 47 11.22 8.54 28.10
CA ALA A 47 11.66 9.05 26.80
C ALA A 47 13.04 8.48 26.38
N SER A 48 13.93 8.23 27.33
CA SER A 48 15.22 7.57 27.10
C SER A 48 15.04 6.09 26.78
N ALA A 49 14.21 5.37 27.57
CA ALA A 49 13.94 3.96 27.33
C ALA A 49 13.26 3.69 25.97
N GLN A 50 12.36 4.58 25.51
CA GLN A 50 11.74 4.47 24.19
C GLN A 50 12.77 4.70 23.07
N ALA A 51 13.67 5.66 23.22
CA ALA A 51 14.70 5.96 22.23
C ALA A 51 15.72 4.81 22.07
N ASP A 52 16.07 4.12 23.16
CA ASP A 52 16.96 2.96 23.12
C ASP A 52 16.30 1.77 22.40
N VAL A 53 15.00 1.55 22.62
CA VAL A 53 14.21 0.52 21.93
C VAL A 53 14.07 0.83 20.43
N ASP A 54 13.77 2.08 20.08
CA ASP A 54 13.67 2.51 18.68
C ASP A 54 15.03 2.39 17.95
N ALA A 55 16.13 2.72 18.63
CA ALA A 55 17.48 2.58 18.08
C ALA A 55 17.91 1.12 17.92
N ALA A 56 17.49 0.22 18.80
CA ALA A 56 17.70 -1.22 18.64
C ALA A 56 16.89 -1.75 17.44
N ALA A 57 15.61 -1.40 17.34
CA ALA A 57 14.74 -1.79 16.23
C ALA A 57 15.27 -1.31 14.86
N ALA A 58 15.82 -0.09 14.80
CA ALA A 58 16.42 0.45 13.59
C ALA A 58 17.69 -0.31 13.14
N LYS A 59 18.46 -0.88 14.07
CA LYS A 59 19.64 -1.71 13.75
C LYS A 59 19.23 -3.09 13.20
N ASP A 60 18.07 -3.58 13.63
CA ASP A 60 17.52 -4.87 13.21
C ASP A 60 16.68 -4.79 11.94
N ALA A 61 16.34 -3.59 11.46
CA ALA A 61 15.65 -3.38 10.19
C ALA A 61 16.50 -3.84 8.98
N SER A 62 15.82 -4.32 7.94
CA SER A 62 16.44 -4.68 6.66
C SER A 62 16.98 -3.45 5.96
N LYS A 63 18.12 -3.61 5.27
CA LYS A 63 18.70 -2.57 4.41
C LYS A 63 18.10 -2.54 3.01
N ALA A 64 17.35 -3.58 2.63
CA ALA A 64 16.76 -3.67 1.29
C ALA A 64 15.75 -2.54 1.05
N LYS A 65 15.89 -1.85 -0.08
CA LYS A 65 15.03 -0.74 -0.48
C LYS A 65 14.20 -1.14 -1.68
N ILE A 66 12.91 -1.38 -1.46
CA ILE A 66 11.97 -1.72 -2.52
C ILE A 66 11.41 -0.43 -3.10
N THR A 67 11.41 -0.31 -4.43
CA THR A 67 10.78 0.78 -5.17
C THR A 67 9.71 0.21 -6.07
N ILE A 68 8.48 0.70 -5.95
CA ILE A 68 7.35 0.24 -6.74
C ILE A 68 6.86 1.39 -7.62
N THR A 69 6.72 1.11 -8.91
CA THR A 69 6.02 1.96 -9.87
C THR A 69 4.77 1.21 -10.31
N PRO A 70 3.59 1.82 -10.28
CA PRO A 70 3.30 3.21 -9.94
C PRO A 70 3.27 3.43 -8.41
N LYS A 71 3.22 4.69 -7.98
CA LYS A 71 3.08 5.05 -6.56
C LYS A 71 1.74 4.59 -6.00
N ASP A 72 1.66 4.41 -4.68
CA ASP A 72 0.40 4.10 -4.02
C ASP A 72 -0.67 5.18 -4.29
N GLY A 73 -1.90 4.71 -4.51
CA GLY A 73 -3.04 5.53 -4.88
C GLY A 73 -3.02 6.09 -6.30
N ALA A 74 -2.02 5.73 -7.13
CA ALA A 74 -1.95 6.24 -8.50
C ALA A 74 -3.19 5.86 -9.31
N THR A 75 -3.69 6.81 -10.09
CA THR A 75 -4.80 6.63 -11.02
C THR A 75 -4.33 6.84 -12.45
N ASN A 76 -5.15 6.44 -13.42
CA ASN A 76 -4.86 6.58 -14.83
C ASN A 76 -3.54 5.90 -15.25
N VAL A 77 -3.18 4.81 -14.58
CA VAL A 77 -1.96 4.05 -14.88
C VAL A 77 -2.13 3.35 -16.22
N GLY A 78 -1.07 3.31 -17.03
CA GLY A 78 -1.07 2.60 -18.31
C GLY A 78 -1.42 1.11 -18.17
N LEU A 79 -1.53 0.42 -19.31
CA LEU A 79 -1.83 -1.02 -19.34
C LEU A 79 -0.58 -1.87 -19.58
N ASN A 80 0.36 -1.34 -20.37
CA ASN A 80 1.63 -2.00 -20.72
C ASN A 80 2.75 -1.45 -19.85
N ASP A 81 3.62 -2.34 -19.34
CA ASP A 81 4.74 -2.02 -18.44
C ASP A 81 4.34 -1.10 -17.27
N ALA A 82 3.08 -1.22 -16.87
CA ALA A 82 2.39 -0.32 -15.96
C ALA A 82 2.83 -0.47 -14.51
N ALA A 83 3.28 -1.67 -14.15
CA ALA A 83 3.70 -2.05 -12.82
C ALA A 83 5.12 -2.64 -12.88
N ASN A 84 6.03 -2.05 -12.12
CA ASN A 84 7.41 -2.50 -12.00
C ASN A 84 7.83 -2.43 -10.54
N VAL A 85 8.58 -3.44 -10.10
CA VAL A 85 9.23 -3.45 -8.78
C VAL A 85 10.72 -3.52 -9.00
N ALA A 86 11.47 -2.72 -8.26
CA ALA A 86 12.92 -2.79 -8.18
C ALA A 86 13.37 -2.86 -6.72
N VAL A 87 14.52 -3.48 -6.47
CA VAL A 87 15.14 -3.49 -5.15
C VAL A 87 16.61 -3.07 -5.22
N ALA A 88 17.01 -2.20 -4.29
CA ALA A 88 18.41 -1.90 -3.99
C ALA A 88 18.80 -2.56 -2.65
N ASP A 89 20.09 -2.89 -2.50
CA ASP A 89 20.66 -3.48 -1.27
C ASP A 89 19.96 -4.79 -0.82
N GLY A 90 19.38 -5.53 -1.77
CA GLY A 90 18.68 -6.79 -1.52
C GLY A 90 18.27 -7.52 -2.79
N THR A 91 17.46 -8.57 -2.61
CA THR A 91 16.93 -9.45 -3.65
C THR A 91 15.44 -9.68 -3.42
N LEU A 92 14.63 -9.56 -4.46
CA LEU A 92 13.19 -9.85 -4.41
C LEU A 92 12.97 -11.35 -4.19
N THR A 93 12.13 -11.70 -3.24
CA THR A 93 11.78 -13.08 -2.90
C THR A 93 10.33 -13.42 -3.27
N LEU A 94 9.44 -12.44 -3.18
CA LEU A 94 8.03 -12.58 -3.51
C LEU A 94 7.50 -11.27 -4.08
N VAL A 95 6.79 -11.35 -5.19
CA VAL A 95 5.98 -10.25 -5.70
C VAL A 95 4.62 -10.79 -6.10
N GLU A 96 3.58 -10.21 -5.52
CA GLU A 96 2.18 -10.55 -5.82
C GLU A 96 1.47 -9.31 -6.38
N LEU A 97 0.87 -9.45 -7.54
CA LEU A 97 -0.05 -8.46 -8.11
C LEU A 97 -1.44 -9.09 -8.20
N LYS A 98 -2.44 -8.46 -7.56
CA LYS A 98 -3.83 -8.94 -7.51
C LYS A 98 -4.76 -7.83 -7.99
N ASN A 99 -5.78 -8.18 -8.75
CA ASN A 99 -6.85 -7.24 -9.08
C ASN A 99 -7.87 -7.12 -7.93
N SER A 100 -8.80 -6.17 -8.01
CA SER A 100 -9.86 -5.99 -7.01
C SER A 100 -10.85 -7.16 -6.91
N GLU A 101 -10.83 -8.09 -7.86
CA GLU A 101 -11.61 -9.33 -7.84
C GLU A 101 -10.86 -10.47 -7.13
N GLY A 102 -9.63 -10.23 -6.66
CA GLY A 102 -8.77 -11.23 -6.02
C GLY A 102 -8.01 -12.14 -6.99
N THR A 103 -8.13 -11.91 -8.30
CA THR A 103 -7.39 -12.66 -9.33
C THR A 103 -5.93 -12.21 -9.35
N ALA A 104 -5.01 -13.16 -9.24
CA ALA A 104 -3.58 -12.91 -9.40
C ALA A 104 -3.23 -12.60 -10.86
N VAL A 105 -2.35 -11.61 -11.06
CA VAL A 105 -1.76 -11.29 -12.35
C VAL A 105 -0.41 -11.98 -12.44
N PRO A 106 -0.16 -12.80 -13.47
CA PRO A 106 1.14 -13.43 -13.66
C PRO A 106 2.22 -12.38 -13.93
N GLY A 107 3.41 -12.62 -13.38
CA GLY A 107 4.57 -11.78 -13.57
C GLY A 107 5.84 -12.50 -13.13
N LYS A 108 6.98 -11.93 -13.52
CA LYS A 108 8.28 -12.59 -13.40
C LYS A 108 9.27 -11.70 -12.67
N ILE A 109 9.93 -12.28 -11.67
CA ILE A 109 11.16 -11.72 -11.10
C ILE A 109 12.29 -12.03 -12.09
N ALA A 110 13.07 -11.01 -12.45
CA ALA A 110 14.22 -11.16 -13.31
C ALA A 110 15.25 -12.13 -12.71
N ALA A 111 16.10 -12.71 -13.56
CA ALA A 111 17.08 -13.71 -13.13
C ALA A 111 18.11 -13.17 -12.11
N ASP A 112 18.33 -11.86 -12.11
CA ASP A 112 19.18 -11.18 -11.13
C ASP A 112 18.49 -10.93 -9.78
N GLY A 113 17.19 -11.20 -9.68
CA GLY A 113 16.37 -10.97 -8.50
C GLY A 113 16.18 -9.49 -8.13
N LYS A 114 16.55 -8.55 -9.01
CA LYS A 114 16.53 -7.10 -8.71
C LYS A 114 15.29 -6.39 -9.22
N SER A 115 14.57 -7.01 -10.14
CA SER A 115 13.38 -6.42 -10.75
C SER A 115 12.26 -7.42 -10.96
N TRP A 116 11.03 -6.93 -11.01
CA TRP A 116 9.85 -7.70 -11.37
C TRP A 116 8.93 -6.87 -12.27
N LYS A 117 8.25 -7.56 -13.18
CA LYS A 117 7.20 -6.98 -14.03
C LYS A 117 6.09 -8.01 -14.34
N PRO A 118 4.86 -7.57 -14.65
CA PRO A 118 3.81 -8.47 -15.11
C PRO A 118 4.17 -9.09 -16.48
N ASP A 119 3.67 -10.29 -16.74
CA ASP A 119 3.94 -11.02 -17.97
C ASP A 119 3.14 -10.49 -19.17
N GLY A 120 2.13 -9.67 -18.92
CA GLY A 120 1.26 -9.10 -19.95
C GLY A 120 0.57 -7.82 -19.52
N ALA A 121 -0.26 -7.30 -20.42
CA ALA A 121 -1.01 -6.07 -20.19
C ALA A 121 -2.03 -6.21 -19.05
N LEU A 122 -2.17 -5.16 -18.25
CA LEU A 122 -3.19 -5.09 -17.22
C LEU A 122 -4.58 -4.82 -17.82
N LYS A 123 -5.62 -5.23 -17.11
CA LYS A 123 -7.00 -4.91 -17.49
C LYS A 123 -7.25 -3.43 -17.26
N ARG A 124 -7.96 -2.82 -18.20
CA ARG A 124 -8.44 -1.43 -18.13
C ARG A 124 -9.50 -1.26 -17.04
N SER A 125 -9.65 -0.05 -16.50
CA SER A 125 -10.65 0.29 -15.46
C SER A 125 -10.60 -0.62 -14.24
N MET A 126 -9.44 -1.19 -13.93
CA MET A 126 -9.28 -2.13 -12.84
C MET A 126 -8.37 -1.57 -11.76
N LYS A 127 -8.74 -1.82 -10.50
CA LYS A 127 -7.88 -1.54 -9.35
C LYS A 127 -7.00 -2.77 -9.08
N TYR A 128 -5.74 -2.50 -8.78
CA TYR A 128 -4.74 -3.49 -8.45
C TYR A 128 -4.12 -3.21 -7.08
N ALA A 129 -3.70 -4.29 -6.42
CA ALA A 129 -2.88 -4.29 -5.23
C ALA A 129 -1.60 -5.07 -5.53
N LEU A 130 -0.45 -4.44 -5.29
CA LEU A 130 0.86 -5.02 -5.47
C LEU A 130 1.55 -5.10 -4.11
N ALA A 131 2.06 -6.27 -3.76
CA ALA A 131 2.86 -6.50 -2.57
C ALA A 131 4.19 -7.12 -2.96
N ALA A 132 5.29 -6.59 -2.43
CA ALA A 132 6.64 -7.06 -2.70
C ALA A 132 7.37 -7.34 -1.39
N THR A 133 8.16 -8.40 -1.39
CA THR A 133 9.07 -8.77 -0.31
C THR A 133 10.47 -8.94 -0.86
N ALA A 134 11.45 -8.41 -0.15
CA ALA A 134 12.86 -8.56 -0.46
C ALA A 134 13.65 -8.98 0.78
N LYS A 135 14.82 -9.59 0.56
CA LYS A 135 15.81 -9.88 1.60
C LYS A 135 17.10 -9.12 1.34
N ASP A 136 17.70 -8.57 2.39
CA ASP A 136 19.05 -8.02 2.32
C ASP A 136 20.14 -9.10 2.45
N ALA A 137 21.40 -8.69 2.43
CA ALA A 137 22.54 -9.60 2.56
C ALA A 137 22.63 -10.29 3.93
N ASP A 138 22.03 -9.69 4.96
CA ASP A 138 21.96 -10.24 6.32
C ASP A 138 20.75 -11.19 6.50
N GLY A 139 19.95 -11.39 5.44
CA GLY A 139 18.76 -12.24 5.42
C GLY A 139 17.51 -11.58 5.99
N LYS A 140 17.54 -10.28 6.31
CA LYS A 140 16.43 -9.53 6.88
C LYS A 140 15.42 -9.14 5.81
N GLU A 141 14.14 -9.29 6.13
CA GLU A 141 13.05 -9.01 5.20
C GLU A 141 12.65 -7.52 5.19
N ALA A 142 12.43 -7.00 3.98
CA ALA A 142 11.76 -5.74 3.72
C ALA A 142 10.47 -6.02 2.97
N HIS A 143 9.41 -5.28 3.27
CA HIS A 143 8.11 -5.38 2.60
C HIS A 143 7.68 -4.01 2.12
N GLU A 144 7.05 -3.97 0.95
CA GLU A 144 6.44 -2.76 0.41
C GLU A 144 5.16 -3.13 -0.33
N ASN A 145 4.12 -2.30 -0.22
CA ASN A 145 2.84 -2.53 -0.84
C ASN A 145 2.26 -1.24 -1.40
N VAL A 146 1.61 -1.34 -2.56
CA VAL A 146 0.92 -0.22 -3.19
C VAL A 146 -0.40 -0.69 -3.81
N SER A 147 -1.31 0.25 -4.00
CA SER A 147 -2.51 0.06 -4.79
C SER A 147 -2.60 1.11 -5.88
N PHE A 148 -3.13 0.75 -7.04
CA PHE A 148 -3.27 1.68 -8.15
C PHE A 148 -4.43 1.30 -9.05
N THR A 149 -4.88 2.25 -9.88
CA THR A 149 -6.00 2.07 -10.80
C THR A 149 -5.55 2.38 -12.22
N THR A 150 -5.78 1.43 -13.13
CA THR A 150 -5.48 1.61 -14.55
C THR A 150 -6.40 2.63 -15.21
N VAL A 151 -5.94 3.23 -16.30
CA VAL A 151 -6.68 4.11 -17.22
C VAL A 151 -8.11 3.61 -17.48
N SER A 152 -9.07 4.54 -17.51
CA SER A 152 -10.46 4.26 -17.89
C SER A 152 -10.69 4.48 -19.39
N PRO A 153 -11.76 3.95 -20.01
CA PRO A 153 -12.14 4.27 -21.38
C PRO A 153 -12.28 5.77 -21.66
N GLU A 154 -12.77 6.53 -20.67
CA GLU A 154 -12.92 8.00 -20.75
C GLU A 154 -11.58 8.72 -20.91
N ASN A 155 -10.48 8.06 -20.56
CA ASN A 155 -9.11 8.53 -20.73
C ASN A 155 -8.40 7.85 -21.92
N SER A 156 -9.16 7.22 -22.83
CA SER A 156 -8.62 6.57 -24.03
C SER A 156 -8.77 7.47 -25.26
N PHE A 157 -7.70 7.60 -26.03
CA PHE A 157 -7.78 8.11 -27.39
C PHE A 157 -8.10 6.96 -28.35
N VAL A 158 -9.03 7.17 -29.27
CA VAL A 158 -9.33 6.24 -30.36
C VAL A 158 -8.92 6.94 -31.66
N GLY A 159 -7.86 6.43 -32.30
CA GLY A 159 -7.47 6.86 -33.64
C GLY A 159 -8.20 6.01 -34.68
N SER A 160 -8.89 6.66 -35.61
CA SER A 160 -9.35 6.05 -36.85
C SER A 160 -8.29 6.29 -37.92
N PHE A 161 -7.99 5.29 -38.73
CA PHE A 161 -7.08 5.45 -39.85
C PHE A 161 -7.79 5.21 -41.18
N VAL A 162 -7.44 6.01 -42.17
CA VAL A 162 -7.83 5.82 -43.58
C VAL A 162 -6.57 5.94 -44.42
N PRO A 163 -6.36 5.07 -45.42
CA PRO A 163 -7.20 3.92 -45.80
C PRO A 163 -7.09 2.74 -44.82
N GLU A 164 -8.13 1.91 -44.81
CA GLU A 164 -8.15 0.69 -43.99
C GLU A 164 -7.17 -0.36 -44.52
N GLU A 165 -6.76 -1.28 -43.65
CA GLU A 165 -5.89 -2.38 -44.03
C GLU A 165 -6.52 -3.20 -45.17
N GLY A 166 -5.78 -3.35 -46.28
CA GLY A 166 -6.23 -4.10 -47.46
C GLY A 166 -6.99 -3.28 -48.51
N GLN A 167 -7.24 -1.98 -48.31
CA GLN A 167 -7.78 -1.14 -49.37
C GLN A 167 -6.73 -0.86 -50.45
N THR A 168 -7.09 -1.12 -51.72
CA THR A 168 -6.31 -0.64 -52.87
C THR A 168 -6.59 0.83 -53.07
N VAL A 169 -5.55 1.65 -53.03
CA VAL A 169 -5.65 3.11 -53.12
C VAL A 169 -4.75 3.66 -54.23
N GLY A 170 -5.09 4.85 -54.73
CA GLY A 170 -4.26 5.56 -55.71
C GLY A 170 -2.97 6.11 -55.10
N VAL A 171 -1.96 6.35 -55.93
CA VAL A 171 -0.59 6.77 -55.53
C VAL A 171 -0.48 8.10 -54.77
N GLY A 172 -1.58 8.85 -54.64
CA GLY A 172 -1.62 10.16 -53.96
C GLY A 172 -2.51 10.19 -52.72
N MET A 173 -3.02 9.06 -52.23
CA MET A 173 -3.90 9.03 -51.06
C MET A 173 -3.08 9.24 -49.77
N PRO A 174 -3.37 10.28 -48.96
CA PRO A 174 -2.72 10.45 -47.67
C PRO A 174 -3.24 9.43 -46.66
N VAL A 175 -2.39 9.08 -45.69
CA VAL A 175 -2.83 8.43 -44.46
C VAL A 175 -3.31 9.49 -43.48
N SER A 176 -4.46 9.27 -42.86
CA SER A 176 -5.04 10.14 -41.82
C SER A 176 -5.53 9.30 -40.67
#